data_AF-A0A3G2G9M9-F1
#
_entry.id   AF-A0A3G2G9M9-F1
#
_cell.length_a   1.000
_cell.length_b   1.000
_cell.length_c   1.000
_cell.angle_alpha   90.00
_cell.angle_beta   90.00
_cell.angle_gamma   90.00
#
_symmetry.space_group_name_H-M   'P 1'
#
loop_
_entity.id
_entity.type
_entity.pdbx_description
1 polymer ?
#
loop_
_entity_poly.entity_id
_entity_poly.type
_entity_poly.pdbx_seq_one_letter_code
_entity_poly.pdbx_strand_id
1 'polypeptide(L)'
;MKTLFAGIALFGTIALASAQTITFDKTTYEYGAIKPNSDGTRFFTVTNTGDKPLIISNVKPACGCTTPEFSQDPILPGKSAKIKVGYATANAGPFNKMIEVFSNDPVNSRSIIYIKGDVNANAPEPKVLTPAEQKAAAKAEKKAAKAAKKVAARN
;
A
#
# COMPACT_ATOMS: atom_id res chain seq x y z
N MET A 1 -50.35 -44.38 3.50
CA MET A 1 -48.89 -44.15 3.43
C MET A 1 -48.56 -43.51 2.10
N LYS A 2 -48.07 -42.27 2.09
CA LYS A 2 -46.99 -41.77 1.22
C LYS A 2 -46.83 -40.26 1.47
N THR A 3 -45.65 -39.95 1.95
CA THR A 3 -45.19 -38.73 2.62
C THR A 3 -44.98 -37.58 1.65
N LEU A 4 -45.49 -36.40 2.02
CA LEU A 4 -45.17 -35.11 1.40
C LEU A 4 -43.84 -34.63 1.99
N PHE A 5 -42.78 -34.58 1.18
CA PHE A 5 -41.53 -33.91 1.54
C PHE A 5 -41.65 -32.43 1.19
N ALA A 6 -41.95 -31.60 2.19
CA ALA A 6 -41.83 -30.15 2.08
C ALA A 6 -40.34 -29.77 2.16
N GLY A 7 -39.76 -29.41 1.01
CA GLY A 7 -38.40 -28.89 0.93
C GLY A 7 -38.34 -27.43 1.37
N ILE A 8 -37.86 -27.19 2.58
CA ILE A 8 -37.47 -25.84 3.04
C ILE A 8 -36.11 -25.53 2.41
N ALA A 9 -36.11 -24.74 1.34
CA ALA A 9 -34.91 -24.11 0.81
C ALA A 9 -34.50 -22.98 1.75
N LEU A 10 -33.60 -23.29 2.69
CA LEU A 10 -32.94 -22.30 3.54
C LEU A 10 -31.93 -21.52 2.67
N PHE A 11 -32.41 -20.49 1.96
CA PHE A 11 -31.56 -19.47 1.36
C PHE A 11 -30.98 -18.62 2.50
N GLY A 12 -29.89 -19.11 3.10
CA GLY A 12 -29.08 -18.34 4.02
C GLY A 12 -28.52 -17.13 3.28
N THR A 13 -29.04 -15.94 3.59
CA THR A 13 -28.40 -14.69 3.20
C THR A 13 -27.03 -14.66 3.84
N ILE A 14 -25.97 -14.89 3.06
CA ILE A 14 -24.61 -14.63 3.49
C ILE A 14 -24.54 -13.11 3.66
N ALA A 15 -24.72 -12.63 4.89
CA ALA A 15 -24.41 -11.26 5.24
C ALA A 15 -22.93 -11.06 4.91
N LEU A 16 -22.64 -10.32 3.84
CA LEU A 16 -21.31 -9.79 3.60
C LEU A 16 -20.97 -8.95 4.83
N ALA A 17 -20.14 -9.51 5.70
CA ALA A 17 -19.75 -8.84 6.93
C ALA A 17 -19.11 -7.50 6.56
N SER A 18 -19.77 -6.40 6.96
CA SER A 18 -19.23 -5.05 6.95
C SER A 18 -17.92 -5.07 7.73
N ALA A 19 -16.80 -4.95 7.01
CA ALA A 19 -15.48 -5.02 7.58
C ALA A 19 -14.57 -3.98 6.93
N GLN A 20 -13.47 -3.68 7.60
CA GLN A 20 -12.40 -2.85 7.07
C GLN A 20 -11.49 -3.75 6.23
N THR A 21 -11.07 -3.28 5.06
CA THR A 21 -10.34 -4.10 4.09
C THR A 21 -9.17 -3.32 3.53
N ILE A 22 -7.96 -3.82 3.74
CA ILE A 22 -6.73 -3.21 3.25
C ILE A 22 -6.43 -3.69 1.82
N THR A 23 -6.09 -2.75 0.94
CA THR A 23 -5.57 -3.04 -0.40
C THR A 23 -4.39 -2.13 -0.69
N PHE A 24 -3.53 -2.56 -1.61
CA PHE A 24 -2.35 -1.81 -2.03
C PHE A 24 -2.39 -1.58 -3.54
N ASP A 25 -1.89 -0.44 -4.01
CA ASP A 25 -1.69 -0.20 -5.44
C ASP A 25 -0.68 -1.17 -6.06
N LYS A 26 0.26 -1.65 -5.25
CA LYS A 26 1.19 -2.74 -5.56
C LYS A 26 1.70 -3.39 -4.28
N THR A 27 2.11 -4.65 -4.37
CA THR A 27 2.77 -5.36 -3.27
C THR A 27 4.28 -5.47 -3.47
N THR A 28 4.79 -5.12 -4.65
CA THR A 28 6.23 -5.08 -4.95
C THR A 28 6.57 -3.78 -5.67
N TYR A 29 7.63 -3.11 -5.22
CA TYR A 29 8.24 -1.99 -5.92
C TYR A 29 9.60 -2.41 -6.46
N GLU A 30 9.76 -2.35 -7.79
CA GLU A 30 11.01 -2.59 -8.49
C GLU A 30 11.75 -1.26 -8.72
N TYR A 31 12.97 -1.14 -8.21
CA TYR A 31 13.82 0.03 -8.36
C TYR A 31 14.58 0.01 -9.68
N GLY A 32 14.74 -1.20 -10.27
CA GLY A 32 15.74 -1.44 -11.31
C GLY A 32 17.16 -1.34 -10.76
N ALA A 33 18.10 -1.00 -11.63
CA ALA A 33 19.46 -0.66 -11.22
C ALA A 33 19.52 0.82 -10.78
N ILE A 34 20.05 1.06 -9.58
CA ILE A 34 20.21 2.41 -9.00
C ILE A 34 21.67 2.62 -8.60
N LYS A 35 22.16 3.87 -8.69
CA LYS A 35 23.54 4.18 -8.29
C LYS A 35 23.72 4.08 -6.77
N PRO A 36 24.94 3.78 -6.28
CA PRO A 36 25.26 3.89 -4.85
C PRO A 36 24.96 5.29 -4.30
N ASN A 37 24.46 5.37 -3.06
CA ASN A 37 24.10 6.61 -2.38
C ASN A 37 23.02 7.47 -3.09
N SER A 38 22.26 6.88 -4.01
CA SER A 38 21.11 7.54 -4.64
C SER A 38 19.84 7.46 -3.78
N ASP A 39 18.79 8.18 -4.18
CA ASP A 39 17.51 8.19 -3.46
C ASP A 39 16.80 6.82 -3.50
N GLY A 40 16.82 6.16 -2.35
CA GLY A 40 16.13 4.89 -2.10
C GLY A 40 14.67 5.04 -1.66
N THR A 41 14.05 6.22 -1.76
CA THR A 41 12.68 6.44 -1.29
C THR A 41 11.64 5.94 -2.28
N ARG A 42 10.68 5.12 -1.84
CA ARG A 42 9.50 4.70 -2.61
C ARG A 42 8.22 4.81 -1.79
N PHE A 43 7.09 4.79 -2.47
CA PHE A 43 5.77 4.90 -1.86
C PHE A 43 4.88 3.73 -2.28
N PHE A 44 4.13 3.23 -1.31
CA PHE A 44 2.99 2.34 -1.50
C PHE A 44 1.73 3.10 -1.12
N THR A 45 0.69 2.98 -1.95
CA THR A 45 -0.62 3.56 -1.66
C THR A 45 -1.49 2.47 -1.05
N VAL A 46 -1.89 2.69 0.19
CA VAL A 46 -2.84 1.84 0.90
C VAL A 46 -4.23 2.41 0.72
N THR A 47 -5.20 1.57 0.36
CA THR A 47 -6.61 1.99 0.21
C THR A 47 -7.50 1.11 1.07
N ASN A 48 -8.42 1.75 1.79
CA ASN A 48 -9.48 1.05 2.50
C ASN A 48 -10.65 0.79 1.55
N THR A 49 -10.82 -0.45 1.11
CA THR A 49 -11.94 -0.88 0.26
C THR A 49 -13.11 -1.44 1.05
N GLY A 50 -12.99 -1.48 2.38
CA GLY A 50 -14.06 -1.85 3.29
C GLY A 50 -14.99 -0.68 3.60
N ASP A 51 -15.90 -0.90 4.54
CA ASP A 51 -16.95 0.05 4.93
C ASP A 51 -16.82 0.58 6.37
N LYS A 52 -15.77 0.18 7.10
CA LYS A 52 -15.36 0.73 8.39
C LYS A 52 -13.97 1.37 8.31
N PRO A 53 -13.58 2.28 9.22
CA PRO A 53 -12.23 2.86 9.22
C PRO A 53 -11.11 1.83 9.40
N LEU A 54 -10.09 1.90 8.55
CA LEU A 54 -8.90 1.05 8.58
C LEU A 54 -7.74 1.81 9.24
N ILE A 55 -6.98 1.16 10.12
CA ILE A 55 -5.84 1.72 10.84
C ILE A 55 -4.62 0.84 10.55
N ILE A 56 -3.52 1.46 10.15
CA ILE A 56 -2.22 0.80 10.06
C ILE A 56 -1.55 0.97 11.42
N SER A 57 -1.42 -0.13 12.17
CA SER A 57 -0.85 -0.09 13.52
C SER A 57 0.67 -0.08 13.50
N ASN A 58 1.29 -0.78 12.53
CA ASN A 58 2.73 -0.87 12.41
C ASN A 58 3.17 -1.19 10.97
N VAL A 59 4.38 -0.73 10.62
CA VAL A 59 5.08 -1.14 9.38
C VAL A 59 6.48 -1.56 9.78
N LYS A 60 6.80 -2.86 9.62
CA LYS A 60 8.03 -3.46 10.11
C LYS A 60 8.88 -3.99 8.95
N PRO A 61 10.06 -3.42 8.70
CA PRO A 61 11.00 -3.97 7.73
C PRO A 61 11.74 -5.18 8.30
N ALA A 62 12.17 -6.11 7.42
CA ALA A 62 12.97 -7.27 7.83
C ALA A 62 14.42 -6.94 8.22
N CYS A 63 14.97 -5.81 7.74
CA CYS A 63 16.32 -5.32 8.06
C CYS A 63 16.30 -3.86 8.50
N GLY A 64 17.31 -3.42 9.26
CA GLY A 64 17.54 -1.99 9.55
C GLY A 64 17.95 -1.15 8.35
N CYS A 65 18.17 -1.78 7.19
CA CYS A 65 18.51 -1.12 5.93
C CYS A 65 17.30 -0.51 5.21
N THR A 66 16.11 -0.62 5.80
CA THR A 66 14.86 -0.09 5.28
C THR A 66 14.15 0.70 6.37
N THR A 67 13.66 1.90 6.07
CA THR A 67 13.02 2.80 7.03
C THR A 67 11.62 3.18 6.54
N PRO A 68 10.56 2.72 7.21
CA PRO A 68 9.19 3.12 6.85
C PRO A 68 8.78 4.43 7.53
N GLU A 69 7.96 5.22 6.86
CA GLU A 69 7.17 6.33 7.42
C GLU A 69 5.71 6.15 6.98
N PHE A 70 4.77 6.22 7.92
CA PHE A 70 3.34 6.03 7.68
C PHE A 70 2.52 6.80 8.73
N SER A 71 1.25 7.09 8.42
CA SER A 71 0.32 7.64 9.41
C SER A 71 -0.46 6.54 10.11
N GLN A 72 -0.71 6.72 11.40
CA GLN A 72 -1.63 5.90 12.20
C GLN A 72 -3.07 6.46 12.20
N ASP A 73 -3.32 7.56 11.48
CA ASP A 73 -4.65 8.12 11.33
C ASP A 73 -5.59 7.11 10.64
N PRO A 74 -6.88 7.07 11.03
CA PRO A 74 -7.85 6.21 10.37
C PRO A 74 -8.02 6.54 8.88
N ILE A 75 -7.84 5.54 8.03
CA ILE A 75 -8.16 5.56 6.61
C ILE A 75 -9.66 5.24 6.47
N LEU A 76 -10.47 6.26 6.23
CA LEU A 76 -11.92 6.09 6.05
C LEU A 76 -12.26 5.24 4.81
N PRO A 77 -13.46 4.65 4.74
CA PRO A 77 -13.93 3.90 3.57
C PRO A 77 -13.71 4.63 2.25
N GLY A 78 -13.12 3.94 1.27
CA GLY A 78 -12.79 4.49 -0.05
C GLY A 78 -11.69 5.55 -0.05
N LYS A 79 -10.96 5.73 1.06
CA LYS A 79 -9.80 6.63 1.15
C LYS A 79 -8.50 5.86 1.09
N SER A 80 -7.45 6.62 0.80
CA SER A 80 -6.10 6.10 0.68
C SER A 80 -5.11 6.91 1.52
N ALA A 81 -4.06 6.23 1.97
CA ALA A 81 -2.89 6.81 2.61
C ALA A 81 -1.61 6.29 1.93
N LYS A 82 -0.48 6.93 2.20
CA LYS A 82 0.83 6.50 1.70
C LYS A 82 1.66 5.87 2.81
N ILE A 83 2.33 4.78 2.49
CA ILE A 83 3.49 4.27 3.24
C ILE A 83 4.73 4.66 2.44
N LYS A 84 5.60 5.49 3.02
CA LYS A 84 6.91 5.80 2.47
C LYS A 84 7.91 4.75 2.98
N VAL A 85 8.76 4.27 2.09
CA VAL A 85 9.80 3.27 2.38
C VAL A 85 11.11 3.82 1.85
N GLY A 86 12.06 4.12 2.74
CA GLY A 86 13.43 4.46 2.38
C GLY A 86 14.33 3.23 2.43
N TYR A 87 15.11 2.98 1.39
CA TYR A 87 16.15 1.95 1.37
C TYR A 87 17.55 2.59 1.43
N ALA A 88 18.44 2.06 2.26
CA ALA A 88 19.83 2.49 2.33
C ALA A 88 20.62 1.95 1.12
N THR A 89 20.96 2.83 0.18
CA THR A 89 21.60 2.51 -1.11
C THR A 89 23.13 2.52 -1.05
N ALA A 90 23.74 2.46 0.13
CA ALA A 90 25.20 2.50 0.29
C ALA A 90 25.87 1.17 -0.11
N ASN A 91 25.18 0.04 0.09
CA ASN A 91 25.71 -1.28 -0.18
C ASN A 91 25.38 -1.71 -1.61
N ALA A 92 26.40 -2.02 -2.40
CA ALA A 92 26.25 -2.49 -3.77
C ALA A 92 25.67 -3.92 -3.83
N GLY A 93 25.00 -4.23 -4.94
CA GLY A 93 24.45 -5.54 -5.27
C GLY A 93 22.93 -5.62 -5.22
N PRO A 94 22.38 -6.80 -5.56
CA PRO A 94 20.95 -7.02 -5.63
C PRO A 94 20.33 -7.05 -4.23
N PHE A 95 19.11 -6.52 -4.13
CA PHE A 95 18.33 -6.55 -2.91
C PHE A 95 16.88 -6.97 -3.18
N ASN A 96 16.31 -7.70 -2.21
CA ASN A 96 14.90 -8.01 -2.11
C ASN A 96 14.54 -7.95 -0.63
N LYS A 97 13.83 -6.89 -0.21
CA LYS A 97 13.49 -6.65 1.20
C LYS A 97 11.99 -6.76 1.41
N MET A 98 11.63 -7.60 2.39
CA MET A 98 10.28 -7.78 2.87
C MET A 98 9.95 -6.72 3.92
N ILE A 99 8.73 -6.20 3.87
CA ILE A 99 8.17 -5.26 4.83
C ILE A 99 6.77 -5.75 5.21
N GLU A 100 6.53 -5.91 6.50
CA GLU A 100 5.25 -6.32 7.06
C GLU A 100 4.41 -5.09 7.40
N VAL A 101 3.15 -5.07 6.98
CA VAL A 101 2.19 -4.00 7.29
C VAL A 101 1.09 -4.61 8.15
N PHE A 102 0.96 -4.11 9.38
CA PHE A 102 -0.04 -4.57 10.34
C PHE A 102 -1.22 -3.61 10.35
N SER A 103 -2.43 -4.14 10.30
CA SER A 103 -3.67 -3.37 10.31
C SER A 103 -4.76 -4.05 11.14
N ASN A 104 -5.87 -3.35 11.36
CA ASN A 104 -7.05 -3.91 12.00
C ASN A 104 -7.94 -4.75 11.05
N ASP A 105 -7.56 -4.93 9.78
CA ASP A 105 -8.32 -5.76 8.82
C ASP A 105 -8.46 -7.18 9.39
N PRO A 106 -9.69 -7.70 9.57
CA PRO A 106 -9.90 -8.99 10.23
C PRO A 106 -9.41 -10.19 9.41
N VAL A 107 -9.26 -10.02 8.08
CA VAL A 107 -8.78 -11.07 7.17
C VAL A 107 -7.29 -10.89 6.89
N ASN A 108 -6.85 -9.65 6.66
CA ASN A 108 -5.47 -9.32 6.28
C ASN A 108 -4.75 -8.47 7.34
N SER A 109 -4.89 -8.85 8.62
CA SER A 109 -4.29 -8.15 9.76
C SER A 109 -2.78 -8.00 9.66
N ARG A 110 -2.13 -8.89 8.89
CA ARG A 110 -0.73 -8.81 8.47
C ARG A 110 -0.63 -8.95 6.96
N SER A 111 -0.27 -7.86 6.29
CA SER A 111 0.03 -7.82 4.85
C SER A 111 1.55 -7.73 4.62
N ILE A 112 2.02 -8.16 3.46
CA ILE A 112 3.44 -8.12 3.10
C ILE A 112 3.63 -7.34 1.81
N ILE A 113 4.57 -6.39 1.83
CA ILE A 113 5.05 -5.68 0.64
C ILE A 113 6.56 -5.87 0.48
N TYR A 114 7.06 -5.69 -0.74
CA TYR A 114 8.46 -5.91 -1.10
C TYR A 114 9.05 -4.70 -1.82
N ILE A 115 10.32 -4.45 -1.57
CA ILE A 115 11.17 -3.60 -2.40
C ILE A 115 12.29 -4.43 -3.01
N LYS A 116 12.55 -4.25 -4.30
CA LYS A 116 13.53 -5.03 -5.06
C LYS A 116 14.34 -4.13 -5.98
N GLY A 117 15.60 -4.48 -6.23
CA GLY A 117 16.47 -3.75 -7.14
C GLY A 117 17.91 -4.21 -7.08
N ASP A 118 18.78 -3.43 -7.71
CA ASP A 118 20.23 -3.65 -7.75
C ASP A 118 20.95 -2.32 -7.53
N VAL A 119 21.79 -2.24 -6.51
CA VAL A 119 22.66 -1.07 -6.31
C VAL A 119 23.93 -1.28 -7.12
N ASN A 120 24.07 -0.54 -8.22
CA ASN A 120 25.09 -0.78 -9.23
C ASN A 120 25.78 0.52 -9.64
N ALA A 121 27.12 0.54 -9.59
CA ALA A 121 27.90 1.71 -10.01
C ALA A 121 27.70 2.05 -11.50
N ASN A 122 27.39 1.03 -12.31
CA ASN A 122 27.11 1.17 -13.74
C ASN A 122 25.61 1.37 -14.03
N ALA A 123 24.78 1.60 -13.01
CA ALA A 123 23.37 1.88 -13.21
C ALA A 123 23.21 3.09 -14.13
N PRO A 124 22.29 3.02 -15.12
CA PRO A 124 21.97 4.17 -15.94
C PRO A 124 21.57 5.33 -15.04
N GLU A 125 21.91 6.56 -15.45
CA GLU A 125 21.47 7.73 -14.72
C GLU A 125 19.95 7.67 -14.53
N PRO A 126 19.42 8.05 -13.35
CA PRO A 126 17.99 8.10 -13.15
C PRO A 126 17.40 8.87 -14.32
N LYS A 127 16.48 8.26 -15.09
CA LYS A 127 15.77 8.99 -16.15
C LYS A 127 15.21 10.24 -15.51
N VAL A 128 15.79 11.39 -15.84
CA VAL A 128 15.28 12.68 -15.39
C VAL A 128 13.89 12.73 -15.97
N LEU A 129 12.88 12.53 -15.10
CA LEU A 129 11.49 12.67 -15.50
C LEU A 129 11.39 13.99 -16.24
N THR A 130 10.88 13.97 -17.46
CA THR A 130 10.73 15.18 -18.23
C THR A 130 9.91 16.18 -17.39
N PRO A 131 10.08 17.50 -17.58
CA PRO A 131 9.27 18.48 -16.88
C PRO A 131 7.74 18.23 -17.01
N ALA A 132 7.31 17.53 -18.05
CA ALA A 132 5.93 17.07 -18.25
C ALA A 132 5.54 15.91 -17.30
N GLU A 133 6.40 14.91 -17.13
CA GLU A 133 6.19 13.78 -16.22
C GLU A 133 6.28 14.19 -14.74
N GLN A 134 7.19 15.13 -14.41
CA GLN A 134 7.26 15.74 -13.09
C GLN A 134 5.99 16.53 -12.77
N LYS A 135 5.46 17.30 -13.73
CA LYS A 135 4.18 18.01 -13.58
C LYS A 135 3.01 17.03 -13.47
N ALA A 136 3.02 15.91 -14.17
CA ALA A 136 1.98 14.89 -14.07
C ALA A 136 1.98 14.19 -12.70
N ALA A 137 3.16 13.79 -12.19
CA ALA A 137 3.31 13.22 -10.85
C ALA A 137 2.91 14.22 -9.76
N ALA A 138 3.38 15.47 -9.84
CA ALA A 138 3.02 16.52 -8.87
C ALA A 138 1.53 16.89 -8.93
N LYS A 139 0.90 16.85 -10.11
CA LYS A 139 -0.54 17.11 -10.28
C LYS A 139 -1.38 15.94 -9.75
N ALA A 140 -0.93 14.71 -9.91
CA ALA A 140 -1.58 13.53 -9.33
C ALA A 140 -1.54 13.57 -7.80
N GLU A 141 -0.40 13.94 -7.21
CA GLU A 141 -0.25 14.12 -5.76
C GLU A 141 -1.09 15.27 -5.22
N LYS A 142 -1.09 16.43 -5.89
CA LYS A 142 -1.96 17.56 -5.49
C LYS A 142 -3.44 17.26 -5.65
N LYS A 143 -3.84 16.48 -6.67
CA LYS A 143 -5.23 16.05 -6.86
C LYS A 143 -5.65 15.05 -5.77
N ALA A 144 -4.77 14.12 -5.40
CA ALA A 144 -5.01 13.19 -4.29
C ALA A 144 -5.13 13.92 -2.94
N ALA A 145 -4.22 14.87 -2.66
CA ALA A 145 -4.26 15.68 -1.44
C ALA A 145 -5.50 16.58 -1.37
N LYS A 146 -5.91 17.20 -2.50
CA LYS A 146 -7.11 18.04 -2.56
C LYS A 146 -8.41 17.21 -2.46
N ALA A 147 -8.43 16.00 -3.02
CA ALA A 147 -9.55 15.08 -2.88
C ALA A 147 -9.70 14.58 -1.42
N ALA A 148 -8.59 14.28 -0.74
CA ALA A 148 -8.59 13.93 0.68
C ALA A 148 -9.13 15.10 1.54
N LYS A 149 -8.66 16.33 1.30
CA LYS A 149 -9.09 17.52 2.05
C LYS A 149 -10.55 17.92 1.80
N LYS A 150 -11.07 17.73 0.58
CA LYS A 150 -12.48 18.03 0.24
C LYS A 150 -13.45 17.05 0.90
N VAL A 151 -13.03 15.80 1.16
CA VAL A 151 -13.88 14.83 1.84
C VAL A 151 -13.84 15.02 3.35
N ALA A 152 -12.69 15.40 3.91
CA ALA A 152 -12.58 15.76 5.33
C ALA A 152 -13.40 17.02 5.71
N ALA A 153 -13.70 17.90 4.76
CA ALA A 153 -14.49 19.12 4.99
C ALA A 153 -16.01 18.95 4.77
N ARG A 154 -16.47 17.72 4.46
CA ARG A 154 -17.89 17.41 4.17
C ARG A 154 -18.53 16.47 5.20
N ASN A 155 -17.78 16.05 6.21
CA ASN A 155 -18.25 15.30 7.36
C ASN A 155 -18.18 16.19 8.61
#